data_AF-A0A151U241-F1
#
_entry.id   AF-A0A151U241-F1
#
_cell.length_a   1.000
_cell.length_b   1.000
_cell.length_c   1.000
_cell.angle_alpha   90.00
_cell.angle_beta   90.00
_cell.angle_gamma   90.00
#
_symmetry.space_group_name_H-M   'P 1'
#
loop_
_entity.id
_entity.type
_entity.pdbx_description
1 polymer ?
#
loop_
_entity_poly.entity_id
_entity_poly.type
_entity_poly.pdbx_seq_one_letter_code
_entity_poly.pdbx_strand_id
1 'polypeptide(L)'
;MASPAAARSPVSASASPIQRLSTFKNPPSTASAATPTSSALDSLASDPIFSAFLSPSFSSTSFSSAALSSGSPASTAEKLHHAIRLLENQLRSEVLSRHHDLLSQLSSLHHADHALSTLRSALSSLQSSVRRLRSELSDPHRSVAAKTAQLSNLHRTTELLQHSIRALRLSKKLRDLMAADPEKLDLAKAAQLHFEILSLCSEYDLAGIDVVDEEVAWVRDTGDLLRSEAMKLLERGMEGLNQAEVGTGLQVFYNLGELRVTVEQVVNKYKGLGAKSVSVALDMKAISGGGGGFGPGGIRGAATPHIGGGAKAREALWHRLGNCMDQLHSIAVAVWHLQRVLSKKRDPFTHVLLLDEVIQVRPCFCCLFASEGDYVVACLGFIYAHLHPLHNTRNYCLSSEYGDR
;
A
#
# COMPACT_ATOMS: atom_id res chain seq x y z
N MET A 1 -15.04 37.57 -21.05
CA MET A 1 -16.06 36.66 -20.49
C MET A 1 -16.06 36.83 -18.99
N ALA A 2 -17.19 37.25 -18.44
CA ALA A 2 -17.34 37.79 -17.10
C ALA A 2 -17.41 36.68 -16.03
N SER A 3 -16.74 36.90 -14.90
CA SER A 3 -16.86 36.11 -13.67
C SER A 3 -18.25 36.31 -13.03
N PRO A 4 -18.89 35.28 -12.46
CA PRO A 4 -20.03 35.48 -11.60
C PRO A 4 -19.57 35.67 -10.15
N ALA A 5 -19.96 36.82 -9.58
CA ALA A 5 -19.87 37.13 -8.17
C ALA A 5 -20.86 36.25 -7.38
N ALA A 6 -20.35 35.52 -6.39
CA ALA A 6 -21.16 34.77 -5.44
C ALA A 6 -21.86 35.73 -4.48
N ALA A 7 -23.16 35.96 -4.70
CA ALA A 7 -24.03 36.62 -3.75
C ALA A 7 -24.25 35.73 -2.52
N ARG A 8 -23.70 36.12 -1.38
CA ARG A 8 -24.03 35.56 -0.07
C ARG A 8 -25.38 36.12 0.38
N SER A 9 -26.41 35.29 0.36
CA SER A 9 -27.70 35.59 1.00
C SER A 9 -27.57 35.45 2.53
N PRO A 10 -28.27 36.28 3.32
CA PRO A 10 -28.20 36.24 4.77
C PRO A 10 -28.90 35.00 5.31
N VAL A 11 -28.20 34.27 6.18
CA VAL A 11 -28.76 33.16 6.97
C VAL A 11 -29.82 33.76 7.88
N SER A 12 -31.09 33.50 7.60
CA SER A 12 -32.16 33.76 8.55
C SER A 12 -31.97 32.79 9.72
N ALA A 13 -31.65 33.35 10.89
CA ALA A 13 -31.65 32.60 12.13
C ALA A 13 -33.09 32.19 12.41
N SER A 14 -33.46 30.96 12.03
CA SER A 14 -34.71 30.34 12.44
C SER A 14 -34.64 30.14 13.95
N ALA A 15 -35.42 30.94 14.68
CA ALA A 15 -35.57 30.82 16.12
C ALA A 15 -36.02 29.40 16.50
N SER A 16 -35.15 28.70 17.25
CA SER A 16 -35.44 27.40 17.84
C SER A 16 -36.66 27.47 18.78
N PRO A 17 -37.71 26.64 18.62
CA PRO A 17 -38.86 26.67 19.52
C PRO A 17 -38.60 26.02 20.90
N ILE A 18 -37.40 25.51 21.14
CA ILE A 18 -37.09 24.62 22.28
C ILE A 18 -36.59 25.36 23.53
N GLN A 19 -36.30 26.67 23.47
CA GLN A 19 -35.85 27.44 24.65
C GLN A 19 -36.99 27.92 25.58
N ARG A 20 -38.22 27.42 25.43
CA ARG A 20 -39.36 27.74 26.31
C ARG A 20 -39.69 26.64 27.34
N LEU A 21 -38.74 25.79 27.71
CA LEU A 21 -38.91 24.81 28.81
C LEU A 21 -38.02 25.07 30.04
N SER A 22 -37.42 26.26 30.15
CA SER A 22 -36.61 26.66 31.32
C SER A 22 -37.33 27.69 32.20
N THR A 23 -38.59 27.42 32.53
CA THR A 23 -39.33 28.18 33.55
C THR A 23 -40.30 27.28 34.32
N PHE A 24 -39.84 26.13 34.78
CA PHE A 24 -40.39 25.58 36.03
C PHE A 24 -39.87 26.45 37.18
N LYS A 25 -40.49 27.63 37.31
CA LYS A 25 -40.43 28.41 38.53
C LYS A 25 -41.17 27.57 39.56
N ASN A 26 -40.42 26.93 40.47
CA ASN A 26 -40.98 26.25 41.63
C ASN A 26 -42.03 27.19 42.25
N PRO A 27 -43.33 26.81 42.29
CA PRO A 27 -44.22 27.50 43.19
C PRO A 27 -43.65 27.30 44.60
N PRO A 28 -43.80 28.29 45.49
CA PRO A 28 -43.26 28.17 46.83
C PRO A 28 -43.75 26.85 47.40
N SER A 29 -42.84 26.08 47.98
CA SER A 29 -43.20 25.11 49.00
C SER A 29 -43.82 25.91 50.15
N THR A 30 -45.06 26.35 49.97
CA THR A 30 -45.98 26.47 51.07
C THR A 30 -46.08 25.06 51.61
N ALA A 31 -45.21 24.79 52.58
CA ALA A 31 -45.54 23.96 53.70
C ALA A 31 -46.90 24.47 54.19
N SER A 32 -47.98 23.98 53.58
CA SER A 32 -49.26 23.92 54.24
C SER A 32 -48.99 23.01 55.40
N ALA A 33 -48.68 23.66 56.53
CA ALA A 33 -48.78 23.08 57.85
C ALA A 33 -50.02 22.21 57.81
N ALA A 34 -49.81 20.90 57.87
CA ALA A 34 -50.88 19.95 58.06
C ALA A 34 -51.56 20.38 59.37
N THR A 35 -52.67 21.11 59.25
CA THR A 35 -53.59 21.31 60.34
C THR A 35 -53.99 19.92 60.80
N PRO A 36 -53.83 19.60 62.10
CA PRO A 36 -53.90 18.23 62.59
C PRO A 36 -55.36 17.78 62.63
N THR A 37 -55.91 17.33 61.50
CA THR A 37 -57.24 16.70 61.47
C THR A 37 -57.26 15.33 62.13
N SER A 38 -56.10 14.74 62.45
CA SER A 38 -55.99 13.57 63.32
C SER A 38 -56.56 13.84 64.72
N SER A 39 -56.45 15.06 65.23
CA SER A 39 -56.74 15.37 66.64
C SER A 39 -58.20 15.14 67.08
N ALA A 40 -59.17 15.30 66.18
CA ALA A 40 -60.59 15.13 66.53
C ALA A 40 -61.13 13.72 66.23
N LEU A 41 -60.67 13.06 65.16
CA LEU A 41 -61.02 11.67 64.93
C LEU A 41 -60.37 10.75 65.96
N ASP A 42 -59.14 11.05 66.40
CA ASP A 42 -58.48 10.35 67.51
C ASP A 42 -59.20 10.60 68.85
N SER A 43 -59.80 11.78 69.05
CA SER A 43 -60.58 12.05 70.28
C SER A 43 -61.93 11.34 70.29
N LEU A 44 -62.57 11.15 69.14
CA LEU A 44 -63.76 10.30 69.04
C LEU A 44 -63.42 8.80 69.13
N ALA A 45 -62.29 8.36 68.56
CA ALA A 45 -61.88 6.96 68.61
C ALA A 45 -61.49 6.50 70.02
N SER A 46 -61.08 7.42 70.89
CA SER A 46 -60.71 7.15 72.30
C SER A 46 -61.89 7.16 73.27
N ASP A 47 -63.09 7.59 72.85
CA ASP A 47 -64.29 7.56 73.69
C ASP A 47 -64.82 6.10 73.81
N PRO A 48 -65.08 5.59 75.03
CA PRO A 48 -65.61 4.23 75.25
C PRO A 48 -66.97 3.97 74.58
N ILE A 49 -67.76 5.01 74.30
CA ILE A 49 -69.07 4.88 73.63
C ILE A 49 -68.88 4.78 72.11
N PHE A 50 -67.95 5.53 71.53
CA PHE A 50 -67.74 5.60 70.08
C PHE A 50 -66.77 4.53 69.56
N SER A 51 -65.80 4.09 70.37
CA SER A 51 -64.90 2.96 70.06
C SER A 51 -65.65 1.63 69.83
N ALA A 52 -66.81 1.44 70.46
CA ALA A 52 -67.69 0.30 70.21
C ALA A 52 -68.16 0.22 68.74
N PHE A 53 -68.30 1.36 68.04
CA PHE A 53 -68.67 1.42 66.62
C PHE A 53 -67.49 1.10 65.68
N LEU A 54 -66.26 1.24 66.13
CA LEU A 54 -65.05 0.88 65.37
C LEU A 54 -64.69 -0.61 65.51
N SER A 55 -65.39 -1.34 66.39
CA SER A 55 -65.21 -2.78 66.58
C SER A 55 -65.76 -3.58 65.40
N PRO A 56 -65.02 -4.58 64.86
CA PRO A 56 -65.47 -5.42 63.73
C PRO A 56 -66.74 -6.25 64.01
N SER A 57 -67.13 -6.40 65.28
CA SER A 57 -68.29 -7.19 65.72
C SER A 57 -69.45 -6.32 66.21
N PHE A 58 -69.54 -5.08 65.74
CA PHE A 58 -70.59 -4.16 66.18
C PHE A 58 -72.00 -4.71 65.86
N SER A 59 -72.85 -4.78 66.89
CA SER A 59 -74.24 -5.18 66.77
C SER A 59 -75.14 -4.08 67.35
N SER A 60 -75.99 -3.52 66.48
CA SER A 60 -76.94 -2.44 66.83
C SER A 60 -77.85 -2.84 68.00
N THR A 61 -78.32 -4.09 68.02
CA THR A 61 -79.22 -4.60 69.07
C THR A 61 -78.52 -4.74 70.42
N SER A 62 -77.26 -5.20 70.43
CA SER A 62 -76.44 -5.31 71.64
C SER A 62 -76.12 -3.92 72.21
N PHE A 63 -75.82 -2.96 71.34
CA PHE A 63 -75.52 -1.59 71.73
C PHE A 63 -76.76 -0.88 72.29
N SER A 64 -77.92 -1.00 71.63
CA SER A 64 -79.18 -0.44 72.14
C SER A 64 -79.61 -1.08 73.46
N SER A 65 -79.42 -2.39 73.63
CA SER A 65 -79.71 -3.09 74.89
C SER A 65 -78.81 -2.61 76.02
N ALA A 66 -77.50 -2.43 75.74
CA ALA A 66 -76.55 -1.88 76.70
C ALA A 66 -76.90 -0.43 77.08
N ALA A 67 -77.27 0.42 76.12
CA ALA A 67 -77.65 1.82 76.34
C ALA A 67 -78.98 1.97 77.11
N LEU A 68 -79.93 1.03 76.94
CA LEU A 68 -81.17 0.98 77.72
C LEU A 68 -80.91 0.48 79.15
N SER A 69 -80.01 -0.50 79.33
CA SER A 69 -79.64 -1.03 80.64
C SER A 69 -78.81 -0.05 81.48
N SER A 70 -78.08 0.87 80.84
CA SER A 70 -77.25 1.88 81.51
C SER A 70 -78.05 3.08 82.06
N GLY A 71 -79.39 3.04 82.01
CA GLY A 71 -80.27 3.97 82.71
C GLY A 71 -80.35 5.41 82.17
N SER A 72 -79.62 5.76 81.11
CA SER A 72 -79.70 7.08 80.45
C SER A 72 -79.70 7.00 78.91
N PRO A 73 -80.71 6.36 78.30
CA PRO A 73 -80.82 6.25 76.85
C PRO A 73 -80.90 7.63 76.16
N ALA A 74 -81.48 8.64 76.83
CA ALA A 74 -81.53 10.01 76.31
C ALA A 74 -80.14 10.67 76.24
N SER A 75 -79.29 10.50 77.25
CA SER A 75 -77.95 11.10 77.29
C SER A 75 -76.99 10.46 76.28
N THR A 76 -77.07 9.14 76.11
CA THR A 76 -76.28 8.42 75.09
C THR A 76 -76.73 8.78 73.67
N ALA A 77 -78.04 8.92 73.44
CA ALA A 77 -78.59 9.42 72.18
C ALA A 77 -78.18 10.87 71.91
N GLU A 78 -78.21 11.76 72.90
CA GLU A 78 -77.76 13.15 72.77
C GLU A 78 -76.26 13.26 72.46
N LYS A 79 -75.42 12.45 73.12
CA LYS A 79 -73.98 12.36 72.83
C LYS A 79 -73.71 11.85 71.43
N LEU A 80 -74.45 10.84 70.96
CA LEU A 80 -74.37 10.36 69.57
C LEU A 80 -74.80 11.44 68.58
N HIS A 81 -75.91 12.13 68.84
CA HIS A 81 -76.36 13.24 67.99
C HIS A 81 -75.39 14.43 67.99
N HIS A 82 -74.67 14.67 69.09
CA HIS A 82 -73.64 15.69 69.17
C HIS A 82 -72.39 15.28 68.39
N ALA A 83 -71.93 14.04 68.54
CA ALA A 83 -70.78 13.49 67.82
C ALA A 83 -71.03 13.40 66.30
N ILE A 84 -72.22 12.97 65.88
CA ILE A 84 -72.63 13.00 64.47
C ILE A 84 -72.60 14.43 63.93
N ARG A 85 -73.17 15.39 64.66
CA ARG A 85 -73.14 16.81 64.25
C ARG A 85 -71.71 17.37 64.19
N LEU A 86 -70.83 16.95 65.09
CA LEU A 86 -69.43 17.36 65.11
C LEU A 86 -68.66 16.75 63.93
N LEU A 87 -68.82 15.45 63.66
CA LEU A 87 -68.27 14.76 62.50
C LEU A 87 -68.80 15.36 61.19
N GLU A 88 -70.09 15.67 61.11
CA GLU A 88 -70.69 16.32 59.93
C GLU A 88 -70.14 17.73 59.72
N ASN A 89 -69.94 18.51 60.79
CA ASN A 89 -69.36 19.85 60.70
C ASN A 89 -67.88 19.80 60.30
N GLN A 90 -67.12 18.84 60.82
CA GLN A 90 -65.71 18.66 60.47
C GLN A 90 -65.53 18.11 59.06
N LEU A 91 -66.35 17.14 58.66
CA LEU A 91 -66.38 16.64 57.29
C LEU A 91 -66.77 17.76 56.34
N ARG A 92 -67.77 18.60 56.68
CA ARG A 92 -68.09 19.80 55.89
C ARG A 92 -66.92 20.78 55.83
N SER A 93 -66.28 21.11 56.95
CA SER A 93 -65.18 22.07 56.95
C SER A 93 -63.97 21.58 56.17
N GLU A 94 -63.66 20.27 56.28
CA GLU A 94 -62.52 19.67 55.58
C GLU A 94 -62.81 19.47 54.09
N VAL A 95 -64.04 19.10 53.74
CA VAL A 95 -64.48 19.04 52.35
C VAL A 95 -64.44 20.43 51.75
N LEU A 96 -64.95 21.47 52.44
CA LEU A 96 -64.93 22.84 51.93
C LEU A 96 -63.51 23.43 51.86
N SER A 97 -62.63 23.10 52.80
CA SER A 97 -61.24 23.59 52.81
C SER A 97 -60.42 22.96 51.67
N ARG A 98 -60.53 21.65 51.47
CA ARG A 98 -59.78 20.93 50.42
C ARG A 98 -60.42 20.97 49.04
N HIS A 99 -61.67 21.44 48.91
CA HIS A 99 -62.37 21.48 47.62
C HIS A 99 -61.62 22.34 46.58
N HIS A 100 -61.11 23.50 47.01
CA HIS A 100 -60.36 24.38 46.12
C HIS A 100 -59.04 23.75 45.65
N ASP A 101 -58.35 23.05 46.55
CA ASP A 101 -57.10 22.35 46.24
C ASP A 101 -57.36 21.16 45.30
N LEU A 102 -58.42 20.38 45.50
CA LEU A 102 -58.81 19.29 44.61
C LEU A 102 -59.19 19.81 43.22
N LEU A 103 -59.95 20.90 43.13
CA LEU A 103 -60.31 21.51 41.84
C LEU A 103 -59.08 22.09 41.13
N SER A 104 -58.17 22.73 41.87
CA SER A 104 -56.93 23.24 41.28
C SER A 104 -56.03 22.11 40.78
N GLN A 105 -55.90 21.02 41.56
CA GLN A 105 -55.18 19.81 41.16
C GLN A 105 -55.80 19.15 39.93
N LEU A 106 -57.13 18.96 39.90
CA LEU A 106 -57.84 18.44 38.73
C LEU A 106 -57.65 19.33 37.50
N SER A 107 -57.71 20.65 37.68
CA SER A 107 -57.46 21.59 36.59
C SER A 107 -56.01 21.47 36.09
N SER A 108 -55.02 21.36 36.98
CA SER A 108 -53.61 21.23 36.61
C SER A 108 -53.34 19.91 35.88
N LEU A 109 -53.99 18.82 36.30
CA LEU A 109 -53.93 17.51 35.66
C LEU A 109 -54.55 17.59 34.27
N HIS A 110 -55.70 18.25 34.11
CA HIS A 110 -56.31 18.48 32.80
C HIS A 110 -55.43 19.32 31.87
N HIS A 111 -54.78 20.38 32.38
CA HIS A 111 -53.81 21.15 31.59
C HIS A 111 -52.60 20.31 31.18
N ALA A 112 -52.10 19.45 32.07
CA ALA A 112 -51.01 18.53 31.77
C ALA A 112 -51.41 17.48 30.72
N ASP A 113 -52.63 16.92 30.82
CA ASP A 113 -53.14 15.98 29.83
C ASP A 113 -53.30 16.64 28.45
N HIS A 114 -53.80 17.88 28.42
CA HIS A 114 -53.87 18.66 27.19
C HIS A 114 -52.49 18.99 26.59
N ALA A 115 -51.50 19.30 27.44
CA ALA A 115 -50.13 19.48 27.00
C ALA A 115 -49.54 18.18 26.44
N LEU A 116 -49.81 17.03 27.08
CA LEU A 116 -49.39 15.71 26.61
C LEU A 116 -50.08 15.33 25.29
N SER A 117 -51.36 15.63 25.11
CA SER A 117 -52.05 15.39 23.85
C SER A 117 -51.45 16.23 22.72
N THR A 118 -51.09 17.47 23.00
CA THR A 118 -50.43 18.38 22.04
C THR A 118 -49.01 17.91 21.71
N LEU A 119 -48.26 17.41 22.70
CA LEU A 119 -46.93 16.83 22.46
C LEU A 119 -47.02 15.55 21.62
N ARG A 120 -48.00 14.69 21.89
CA ARG A 120 -48.24 13.48 21.10
C ARG A 120 -48.54 13.82 19.63
N SER A 121 -49.39 14.82 19.38
CA SER A 121 -49.69 15.24 18.01
C SER A 121 -48.47 15.87 17.33
N ALA A 122 -47.71 16.73 18.01
CA ALA A 122 -46.48 17.31 17.49
C ALA A 122 -45.42 16.23 17.17
N LEU A 123 -45.25 15.24 18.05
CA LEU A 123 -44.34 14.12 17.83
C LEU A 123 -44.77 13.30 16.60
N SER A 124 -46.06 13.05 16.42
CA SER A 124 -46.57 12.32 15.26
C SER A 124 -46.29 13.06 13.94
N SER A 125 -46.44 14.38 13.92
CA SER A 125 -46.12 15.25 12.79
C SER A 125 -44.61 15.34 12.52
N LEU A 126 -43.78 15.33 13.57
CA LEU A 126 -42.33 15.27 13.41
C LEU A 126 -41.89 13.94 12.82
N GLN A 127 -42.45 12.82 13.29
CA GLN A 127 -42.16 11.49 12.77
C GLN A 127 -42.53 11.37 11.28
N SER A 128 -43.67 11.91 10.86
CA SER A 128 -44.07 11.91 9.45
C SER A 128 -43.12 12.76 8.61
N SER A 129 -42.74 13.95 9.10
CA SER A 129 -41.77 14.83 8.44
C SER A 129 -40.39 14.18 8.28
N VAL A 130 -39.90 13.47 9.30
CA VAL A 130 -38.62 12.75 9.24
C VAL A 130 -38.67 11.59 8.24
N ARG A 131 -39.78 10.82 8.21
CA ARG A 131 -39.95 9.75 7.20
C ARG A 131 -39.94 10.32 5.79
N ARG A 132 -40.63 11.44 5.57
CA ARG A 132 -40.66 12.13 4.29
C ARG A 132 -39.29 12.71 3.89
N LEU A 133 -38.57 13.34 4.82
CA LEU A 133 -37.20 13.80 4.57
C LEU A 133 -36.27 12.62 4.21
N ARG A 134 -36.41 11.48 4.90
CA ARG A 134 -35.63 10.27 4.54
C ARG A 134 -35.95 9.77 3.14
N SER A 135 -37.21 9.75 2.73
CA SER A 135 -37.56 9.37 1.36
C SER A 135 -37.04 10.38 0.34
N GLU A 136 -37.22 11.68 0.58
CA GLU A 136 -36.77 12.74 -0.33
C GLU A 136 -35.23 12.83 -0.42
N LEU A 137 -34.48 12.43 0.61
CA LEU A 137 -33.01 12.41 0.60
C LEU A 137 -32.43 11.12 -0.01
N SER A 138 -33.19 10.02 -0.03
CA SER A 138 -32.69 8.73 -0.52
C SER A 138 -32.37 8.75 -2.01
N ASP A 139 -33.26 9.32 -2.82
CA ASP A 139 -33.09 9.45 -4.28
C ASP A 139 -31.88 10.33 -4.69
N PRO A 140 -31.70 11.55 -4.14
CA PRO A 140 -30.53 12.37 -4.48
C PRO A 140 -29.24 11.70 -4.01
N HIS A 141 -29.22 11.03 -2.85
CA HIS A 141 -28.03 10.29 -2.42
C HIS A 141 -27.67 9.17 -3.41
N ARG A 142 -28.66 8.40 -3.86
CA ARG A 142 -28.45 7.35 -4.87
C ARG A 142 -27.99 7.93 -6.21
N SER A 143 -28.55 9.06 -6.62
CA SER A 143 -28.18 9.78 -7.84
C SER A 143 -26.74 10.29 -7.80
N VAL A 144 -26.33 10.89 -6.67
CA VAL A 144 -24.94 11.34 -6.45
C VAL A 144 -23.99 10.15 -6.49
N ALA A 145 -24.30 9.05 -5.78
CA ALA A 145 -23.47 7.85 -5.79
C ALA A 145 -23.28 7.29 -7.22
N ALA A 146 -24.36 7.21 -8.01
CA ALA A 146 -24.30 6.76 -9.39
C ALA A 146 -23.44 7.69 -10.28
N LYS A 147 -23.60 9.02 -10.14
CA LYS A 147 -22.81 10.01 -10.89
C LYS A 147 -21.33 10.00 -10.49
N THR A 148 -21.02 9.80 -9.21
CA THR A 148 -19.64 9.66 -8.72
C THR A 148 -18.99 8.40 -9.30
N ALA A 149 -19.71 7.28 -9.35
CA ALA A 149 -19.21 6.06 -9.99
C ALA A 149 -19.00 6.27 -11.50
N GLN A 150 -19.93 6.94 -12.18
CA GLN A 150 -19.79 7.29 -13.59
C GLN A 150 -18.55 8.18 -13.83
N LEU A 151 -18.35 9.20 -13.00
CA LEU A 151 -17.19 10.09 -13.10
C LEU A 151 -15.87 9.36 -12.85
N SER A 152 -15.82 8.47 -11.86
CA SER A 152 -14.64 7.64 -11.58
C SER A 152 -14.30 6.73 -12.76
N ASN A 153 -15.32 6.08 -13.36
CA ASN A 153 -15.13 5.26 -14.54
C ASN A 153 -14.63 6.08 -15.74
N LEU A 154 -15.23 7.25 -16.00
CA LEU A 154 -14.78 8.15 -17.07
C LEU A 154 -13.35 8.63 -16.88
N HIS A 155 -12.96 8.93 -15.63
CA HIS A 155 -11.58 9.32 -15.33
C HIS A 155 -10.61 8.19 -15.63
N ARG A 156 -10.89 6.98 -15.15
CA ARG A 156 -10.06 5.79 -15.42
C ARG A 156 -9.96 5.50 -16.93
N THR A 157 -11.06 5.59 -17.67
CA THR A 157 -11.04 5.44 -19.14
C THR A 157 -10.20 6.51 -19.81
N THR A 158 -10.27 7.76 -19.33
CA THR A 158 -9.47 8.86 -19.88
C THR A 158 -7.99 8.65 -19.63
N GLU A 159 -7.60 8.21 -18.44
CA GLU A 159 -6.22 7.85 -18.11
C GLU A 159 -5.72 6.73 -19.02
N LEU A 160 -6.45 5.61 -19.11
CA LEU A 160 -6.10 4.49 -20.00
C LEU A 160 -5.93 4.95 -21.46
N LEU A 161 -6.83 5.79 -21.96
CA LEU A 161 -6.76 6.34 -23.31
C LEU A 161 -5.53 7.24 -23.51
N GLN A 162 -5.23 8.12 -22.54
CA GLN A 162 -4.05 8.99 -22.60
C GLN A 162 -2.74 8.19 -22.61
N HIS A 163 -2.63 7.19 -21.74
CA HIS A 163 -1.45 6.32 -21.67
C HIS A 163 -1.32 5.45 -22.92
N SER A 164 -2.42 4.91 -23.45
CA SER A 164 -2.44 4.17 -24.72
C SER A 164 -1.99 5.04 -25.89
N ILE A 165 -2.51 6.27 -26.01
CA ILE A 165 -2.08 7.22 -27.05
C ILE A 165 -0.58 7.55 -26.91
N ARG A 166 -0.08 7.72 -25.68
CA ARG A 166 1.34 7.97 -25.45
C ARG A 166 2.19 6.78 -25.86
N ALA A 167 1.80 5.55 -25.50
CA ALA A 167 2.47 4.31 -25.93
C ALA A 167 2.53 4.21 -27.45
N LEU A 168 1.40 4.41 -28.13
CA LEU A 168 1.30 4.38 -29.59
C LEU A 168 2.19 5.45 -30.26
N ARG A 169 2.23 6.66 -29.70
CA ARG A 169 3.10 7.75 -30.21
C ARG A 169 4.58 7.42 -30.03
N LEU A 170 4.97 6.81 -28.92
CA LEU A 170 6.35 6.39 -28.68
C LEU A 170 6.74 5.23 -29.60
N SER A 171 5.85 4.23 -29.77
CA SER A 171 6.05 3.14 -30.71
C SER A 171 6.22 3.65 -32.15
N LYS A 172 5.38 4.61 -32.57
CA LYS A 172 5.53 5.26 -33.87
C LYS A 172 6.90 5.94 -34.02
N LYS A 173 7.37 6.67 -33.01
CA LYS A 173 8.72 7.28 -33.03
C LYS A 173 9.82 6.22 -33.15
N LEU A 174 9.67 5.08 -32.47
CA LEU A 174 10.60 3.96 -32.59
C LEU A 174 10.58 3.37 -34.01
N ARG A 175 9.41 3.16 -34.60
CA ARG A 175 9.26 2.72 -36.00
C ARG A 175 9.94 3.69 -36.97
N ASP A 176 9.70 4.99 -36.83
CA ASP A 176 10.28 6.02 -37.69
C ASP A 176 11.82 6.04 -37.57
N LEU A 177 12.37 5.82 -36.37
CA LEU A 177 13.82 5.70 -36.17
C LEU A 177 14.39 4.42 -36.78
N MET A 178 13.71 3.28 -36.61
CA MET A 178 14.13 2.00 -37.17
C MET A 178 14.03 1.94 -38.70
N ALA A 179 13.15 2.75 -39.30
CA ALA A 179 13.00 2.88 -40.74
C ALA A 179 13.98 3.88 -41.38
N ALA A 180 14.72 4.66 -40.56
CA ALA A 180 15.73 5.59 -41.05
C ALA A 180 16.95 4.86 -41.63
N ASP A 181 17.74 5.57 -42.44
CA ASP A 181 18.97 5.04 -43.02
C ASP A 181 19.88 4.40 -41.94
N PRO A 182 20.46 3.22 -42.17
CA PRO A 182 21.28 2.51 -41.18
C PRO A 182 22.52 3.29 -40.72
N GLU A 183 23.01 4.24 -41.52
CA GLU A 183 24.12 5.12 -41.15
C GLU A 183 23.73 6.22 -40.14
N LYS A 184 22.44 6.57 -40.07
CA LYS A 184 21.90 7.58 -39.14
C LYS A 184 21.15 6.93 -37.97
N LEU A 185 21.10 5.60 -37.93
CA LEU A 185 20.37 4.85 -36.92
C LEU A 185 21.08 5.00 -35.57
N ASP A 186 20.45 5.74 -34.67
CA ASP A 186 20.89 5.84 -33.28
C ASP A 186 20.32 4.67 -32.46
N LEU A 187 21.09 3.58 -32.40
CA LEU A 187 20.75 2.37 -31.65
C LEU A 187 20.49 2.67 -30.16
N ALA A 188 21.22 3.61 -29.56
CA ALA A 188 21.08 3.93 -28.14
C ALA A 188 19.73 4.61 -27.87
N LYS A 189 19.32 5.53 -28.75
CA LYS A 189 18.01 6.17 -28.66
C LYS A 189 16.86 5.21 -28.94
N ALA A 190 17.03 4.28 -29.89
CA ALA A 190 16.04 3.23 -30.15
C ALA A 190 15.84 2.33 -28.92
N ALA A 191 16.93 1.92 -28.26
CA ALA A 191 16.87 1.15 -27.03
C ALA A 191 16.19 1.89 -25.87
N GLN A 192 16.43 3.21 -25.76
CA GLN A 192 15.76 4.05 -24.76
C GLN A 192 14.24 4.11 -24.98
N LEU A 193 13.80 4.30 -26.22
CA LEU A 193 12.36 4.30 -26.55
C LEU A 193 11.73 2.93 -26.31
N HIS A 194 12.43 1.84 -26.66
CA HIS A 194 11.98 0.48 -26.38
C HIS A 194 11.71 0.29 -24.87
N PHE A 195 12.66 0.68 -24.02
CA PHE A 195 12.48 0.59 -22.57
C PHE A 195 11.35 1.49 -22.05
N GLU A 196 11.27 2.75 -22.51
CA GLU A 196 10.20 3.68 -22.08
C GLU A 196 8.80 3.13 -22.43
N ILE A 197 8.62 2.54 -23.61
CA ILE A 197 7.33 1.97 -24.02
C ILE A 197 6.95 0.80 -23.11
N LEU A 198 7.87 -0.13 -22.86
CA LEU A 198 7.58 -1.29 -22.01
C LEU A 198 7.32 -0.89 -20.55
N SER A 199 8.08 0.08 -20.01
CA SER A 199 7.86 0.62 -18.66
C SER A 199 6.48 1.25 -18.55
N LEU A 200 6.11 2.10 -19.52
CA LEU A 200 4.81 2.76 -19.55
C LEU A 200 3.66 1.75 -19.62
N CYS A 201 3.75 0.72 -20.48
CA CYS A 201 2.72 -0.31 -20.56
C CYS A 201 2.58 -1.10 -19.25
N SER A 202 3.68 -1.35 -18.54
CA SER A 202 3.68 -2.07 -17.26
C SER A 202 3.20 -1.20 -16.08
N GLU A 203 3.56 0.07 -16.04
CA GLU A 203 3.21 0.99 -14.94
C GLU A 203 1.70 1.32 -14.92
N TYR A 204 1.09 1.43 -16.09
CA TYR A 204 -0.32 1.80 -16.26
C TYR A 204 -1.24 0.61 -16.58
N ASP A 205 -0.74 -0.61 -16.49
CA ASP A 205 -1.48 -1.87 -16.74
C ASP A 205 -2.31 -1.81 -18.04
N LEU A 206 -1.64 -1.48 -19.15
CA LEU A 206 -2.29 -1.34 -20.46
C LEU A 206 -2.54 -2.69 -21.15
N ALA A 207 -2.33 -3.80 -20.45
CA ALA A 207 -2.52 -5.14 -20.98
C ALA A 207 -4.00 -5.43 -21.28
N GLY A 208 -4.26 -6.14 -22.37
CA GLY A 208 -5.61 -6.50 -22.80
C GLY A 208 -6.30 -5.44 -23.68
N ILE A 209 -5.58 -4.37 -24.06
CA ILE A 209 -6.00 -3.46 -25.12
C ILE A 209 -5.37 -3.95 -26.42
N ASP A 210 -6.17 -4.54 -27.32
CA ASP A 210 -5.70 -5.21 -28.54
C ASP A 210 -4.66 -4.40 -29.34
N VAL A 211 -4.93 -3.10 -29.55
CA VAL A 211 -4.03 -2.20 -30.30
C VAL A 211 -2.70 -1.99 -29.58
N VAL A 212 -2.69 -1.95 -28.24
CA VAL A 212 -1.46 -1.81 -27.45
C VAL A 212 -0.70 -3.14 -27.45
N ASP A 213 -1.41 -4.27 -27.32
CA ASP A 213 -0.80 -5.60 -27.29
C ASP A 213 -0.11 -5.94 -28.62
N GLU A 214 -0.73 -5.60 -29.76
CA GLU A 214 -0.11 -5.70 -31.09
C GLU A 214 1.19 -4.88 -31.19
N GLU A 215 1.18 -3.65 -30.69
CA GLU A 215 2.37 -2.80 -30.68
C GLU A 215 3.44 -3.31 -29.73
N VAL A 216 3.07 -3.79 -28.54
CA VAL A 216 4.01 -4.37 -27.57
C VAL A 216 4.69 -5.61 -28.14
N ALA A 217 3.98 -6.45 -28.88
CA ALA A 217 4.59 -7.59 -29.57
C ALA A 217 5.68 -7.13 -30.55
N TRP A 218 5.38 -6.14 -31.40
CA TRP A 218 6.38 -5.58 -32.31
C TRP A 218 7.55 -4.90 -31.60
N VAL A 219 7.29 -4.18 -30.50
CA VAL A 219 8.34 -3.55 -29.68
C VAL A 219 9.27 -4.60 -29.08
N ARG A 220 8.76 -5.77 -28.67
CA ARG A 220 9.57 -6.89 -28.18
C ARG A 220 10.48 -7.45 -29.27
N ASP A 221 9.94 -7.72 -30.46
CA ASP A 221 10.74 -8.18 -31.62
C ASP A 221 11.84 -7.18 -31.99
N THR A 222 11.51 -5.88 -31.94
CA THR A 222 12.49 -4.80 -32.16
C THR A 222 13.57 -4.79 -31.09
N GLY A 223 13.22 -5.09 -29.83
CA GLY A 223 14.18 -5.26 -28.74
C GLY A 223 15.19 -6.36 -29.03
N ASP A 224 14.75 -7.50 -29.56
CA ASP A 224 15.64 -8.61 -29.93
C ASP A 224 16.58 -8.23 -31.09
N LEU A 225 16.07 -7.50 -32.07
CA LEU A 225 16.90 -6.93 -33.14
C LEU A 225 17.96 -5.96 -32.58
N LEU A 226 17.56 -5.05 -31.67
CA LEU A 226 18.48 -4.10 -31.04
C LEU A 226 19.58 -4.81 -30.24
N ARG A 227 19.25 -5.87 -29.48
CA ARG A 227 20.25 -6.69 -28.78
C ARG A 227 21.21 -7.35 -29.76
N SER A 228 20.72 -7.90 -30.87
CA SER A 228 21.53 -8.56 -31.89
C SER A 228 22.51 -7.57 -32.56
N GLU A 229 22.02 -6.41 -33.00
CA GLU A 229 22.85 -5.38 -33.63
C GLU A 229 23.85 -4.75 -32.63
N ALA A 230 23.42 -4.50 -31.39
CA ALA A 230 24.32 -4.00 -30.35
C ALA A 230 25.42 -5.01 -30.00
N MET A 231 25.12 -6.31 -29.98
CA MET A 231 26.12 -7.35 -29.75
C MET A 231 27.12 -7.42 -30.91
N LYS A 232 26.66 -7.39 -32.17
CA LYS A 232 27.55 -7.33 -33.35
C LYS A 232 28.45 -6.11 -33.33
N LEU A 233 27.88 -4.93 -33.01
CA LEU A 233 28.61 -3.68 -32.90
C LEU A 233 29.67 -3.75 -31.78
N LEU A 234 29.31 -4.33 -30.63
CA LEU A 234 30.22 -4.52 -29.51
C LEU A 234 31.36 -5.48 -29.85
N GLU A 235 31.07 -6.61 -30.50
CA GLU A 235 32.07 -7.59 -30.94
C GLU A 235 33.03 -6.98 -31.97
N ARG A 236 32.51 -6.28 -32.98
CA ARG A 236 33.32 -5.57 -33.98
C ARG A 236 34.19 -4.50 -33.33
N GLY A 237 33.62 -3.73 -32.40
CA GLY A 237 34.35 -2.73 -31.64
C GLY A 237 35.47 -3.32 -30.80
N MET A 238 35.25 -4.49 -30.20
CA MET A 238 36.24 -5.19 -29.39
C MET A 238 37.37 -5.80 -30.23
N GLU A 239 37.06 -6.35 -31.40
CA GLU A 239 38.06 -6.90 -32.34
C GLU A 239 38.89 -5.79 -32.99
N GLY A 240 38.26 -4.68 -33.37
CA GLY A 240 38.90 -3.52 -33.98
C GLY A 240 39.50 -2.50 -33.00
N LEU A 241 39.36 -2.73 -31.68
CA LEU A 241 39.71 -1.77 -30.61
C LEU A 241 39.09 -0.38 -30.83
N ASN A 242 37.89 -0.34 -31.42
CA ASN A 242 37.16 0.88 -31.72
C ASN A 242 36.33 1.33 -30.51
N GLN A 243 36.85 2.32 -29.80
CA GLN A 243 36.23 2.88 -28.60
C GLN A 243 34.81 3.41 -28.84
N ALA A 244 34.51 3.97 -30.01
CA ALA A 244 33.18 4.52 -30.31
C ALA A 244 32.14 3.39 -30.40
N GLU A 245 32.47 2.30 -31.09
CA GLU A 245 31.58 1.14 -31.26
C GLU A 245 31.35 0.38 -29.95
N VAL A 246 32.41 0.12 -29.18
CA VAL A 246 32.29 -0.48 -27.84
C VAL A 246 31.43 0.40 -26.94
N GLY A 247 31.66 1.72 -26.99
CA GLY A 247 30.86 2.67 -26.25
C GLY A 247 29.38 2.56 -26.63
N THR A 248 29.04 2.68 -27.90
CA THR A 248 27.64 2.64 -28.38
C THR A 248 26.96 1.32 -28.03
N GLY A 249 27.62 0.17 -28.22
CA GLY A 249 27.08 -1.13 -27.86
C GLY A 249 26.76 -1.24 -26.36
N LEU A 250 27.70 -0.82 -25.50
CA LEU A 250 27.47 -0.80 -24.04
C LEU A 250 26.33 0.14 -23.64
N GLN A 251 26.17 1.27 -24.31
CA GLN A 251 25.07 2.21 -24.03
C GLN A 251 23.71 1.60 -24.36
N VAL A 252 23.60 0.83 -25.44
CA VAL A 252 22.36 0.12 -25.79
C VAL A 252 21.99 -0.85 -24.67
N PHE A 253 22.92 -1.68 -24.21
CA PHE A 253 22.66 -2.63 -23.13
C PHE A 253 22.40 -1.97 -21.77
N TYR A 254 22.98 -0.80 -21.51
CA TYR A 254 22.61 0.01 -20.34
C TYR A 254 21.16 0.49 -20.43
N ASN A 255 20.74 1.04 -21.57
CA ASN A 255 19.37 1.51 -21.79
C ASN A 255 18.33 0.37 -21.73
N LEU A 256 18.72 -0.86 -22.08
CA LEU A 256 17.89 -2.06 -21.96
C LEU A 256 17.88 -2.66 -20.53
N GLY A 257 18.75 -2.19 -19.62
CA GLY A 257 18.89 -2.74 -18.27
C GLY A 257 19.68 -4.06 -18.19
N GLU A 258 20.39 -4.43 -19.26
CA GLU A 258 21.09 -5.72 -19.42
C GLU A 258 22.62 -5.61 -19.38
N LEU A 259 23.19 -4.41 -19.17
CA LEU A 259 24.62 -4.12 -19.23
C LEU A 259 25.50 -5.13 -18.46
N ARG A 260 25.15 -5.42 -17.21
CA ARG A 260 25.91 -6.32 -16.34
C ARG A 260 26.08 -7.70 -16.97
N VAL A 261 24.98 -8.26 -17.45
CA VAL A 261 24.93 -9.60 -18.02
C VAL A 261 25.78 -9.63 -19.30
N THR A 262 25.65 -8.62 -20.15
CA THR A 262 26.43 -8.52 -21.39
C THR A 262 27.94 -8.40 -21.12
N VAL A 263 28.35 -7.54 -20.18
CA VAL A 263 29.79 -7.39 -19.84
C VAL A 263 30.36 -8.72 -19.31
N GLU A 264 29.63 -9.42 -18.44
CA GLU A 264 30.05 -10.73 -17.95
C GLU A 264 30.14 -11.77 -19.07
N GLN A 265 29.18 -11.79 -20.00
CA GLN A 265 29.23 -12.65 -21.18
C GLN A 265 30.45 -12.38 -22.07
N VAL A 266 30.76 -11.11 -22.35
CA VAL A 266 31.93 -10.72 -23.15
C VAL A 266 33.23 -11.11 -22.45
N VAL A 267 33.37 -10.82 -21.15
CA VAL A 267 34.56 -11.21 -20.37
C VAL A 267 34.72 -12.73 -20.35
N ASN A 268 33.62 -13.49 -20.19
CA ASN A 268 33.66 -14.95 -20.21
C ASN A 268 34.01 -15.51 -21.58
N LYS A 269 33.58 -14.88 -22.68
CA LYS A 269 34.01 -15.22 -24.05
C LYS A 269 35.52 -15.12 -24.18
N TYR A 270 36.12 -13.99 -23.78
CA TYR A 270 37.57 -13.78 -23.85
C TYR A 270 38.37 -14.69 -22.91
N LYS A 271 37.87 -14.97 -21.69
CA LYS A 271 38.42 -16.00 -20.79
C LYS A 271 38.45 -17.37 -21.47
N GLY A 272 37.35 -17.76 -22.10
CA GLY A 272 37.24 -19.03 -22.82
C GLY A 272 38.20 -19.11 -24.00
N LEU A 273 38.39 -18.03 -24.76
CA LEU A 273 39.39 -17.96 -25.83
C LEU A 273 40.81 -18.16 -25.30
N GLY A 274 41.15 -17.54 -24.16
CA GLY A 274 42.46 -17.69 -23.53
C GLY A 274 42.71 -19.12 -23.05
N ALA A 275 41.74 -19.73 -22.37
CA ALA A 275 41.82 -21.11 -21.93
C ALA A 275 41.98 -22.09 -23.11
N LYS A 276 41.26 -21.85 -24.22
CA LYS A 276 41.40 -22.64 -25.46
C LYS A 276 42.79 -22.47 -26.08
N SER A 277 43.33 -21.25 -26.13
CA SER A 277 44.67 -20.97 -26.65
C SER A 277 45.75 -21.76 -25.89
N VAL A 278 45.71 -21.70 -24.55
CA VAL A 278 46.63 -22.45 -23.67
C VAL A 278 46.48 -23.95 -23.85
N SER A 279 45.25 -24.46 -23.90
CA SER A 279 44.97 -25.89 -24.11
C SER A 279 45.53 -26.40 -25.45
N VAL A 280 45.35 -25.63 -26.53
CA VAL A 280 45.89 -25.96 -27.87
C VAL A 280 47.41 -25.87 -27.92
N ALA A 281 48.02 -24.95 -27.18
CA ALA A 281 49.46 -24.80 -27.09
C ALA A 281 50.13 -25.97 -26.34
N LEU A 282 49.47 -26.49 -25.30
CA LEU A 282 49.95 -27.57 -24.44
C LEU A 282 49.52 -28.99 -24.89
N ASP A 283 48.77 -29.13 -25.99
CA ASP A 283 48.34 -30.44 -26.51
C ASP A 283 49.51 -31.24 -27.09
N MET A 284 50.08 -32.11 -26.25
CA MET A 284 51.22 -32.97 -26.55
C MET A 284 50.96 -33.96 -27.71
N LYS A 285 49.69 -34.33 -27.99
CA LYS A 285 49.37 -35.18 -29.15
C LYS A 285 49.60 -34.44 -30.46
N ALA A 286 49.26 -33.16 -30.52
CA ALA A 286 49.50 -32.32 -31.69
C ALA A 286 50.99 -31.96 -31.88
N ILE A 287 51.78 -31.98 -30.80
CA ILE A 287 53.23 -31.74 -30.82
C ILE A 287 53.99 -32.98 -31.33
N SER A 288 53.56 -34.19 -30.94
CA SER A 288 54.22 -35.44 -31.34
C SER A 288 53.83 -35.94 -32.74
N GLY A 289 52.68 -35.52 -33.28
CA GLY A 289 52.17 -35.95 -34.59
C GLY A 289 52.77 -35.23 -35.81
N GLY A 290 53.45 -34.10 -35.61
CA GLY A 290 54.05 -33.30 -36.69
C GLY A 290 55.40 -33.80 -37.20
N GLY A 291 55.94 -34.88 -36.62
CA GLY A 291 57.22 -35.47 -37.00
C GLY A 291 57.11 -36.98 -37.15
N GLY A 292 56.63 -37.45 -38.30
CA GLY A 292 56.47 -38.88 -38.53
C GLY A 292 56.15 -39.25 -39.96
N GLY A 293 57.09 -39.01 -40.89
CA GLY A 293 57.16 -39.79 -42.12
C GLY A 293 57.49 -41.24 -41.75
N PHE A 294 56.47 -42.07 -41.59
CA PHE A 294 56.62 -43.50 -41.33
C PHE A 294 56.58 -44.23 -42.68
N GLY A 295 57.74 -44.70 -43.14
CA GLY A 295 57.82 -45.63 -44.27
C GLY A 295 57.14 -46.97 -43.92
N PRO A 296 56.67 -47.75 -44.92
CA PRO A 296 55.85 -48.92 -44.68
C PRO A 296 56.71 -50.09 -44.16
N GLY A 297 56.57 -50.43 -42.88
CA GLY A 297 57.15 -51.65 -42.30
C GLY A 297 57.73 -51.46 -40.91
N GLY A 298 56.88 -51.46 -39.88
CA GLY A 298 57.34 -51.43 -38.49
C GLY A 298 56.22 -51.76 -37.51
N ILE A 299 56.39 -52.87 -36.81
CA ILE A 299 55.45 -53.52 -35.89
C ILE A 299 55.09 -52.60 -34.71
N ARG A 300 53.80 -52.57 -34.38
CA ARG A 300 53.20 -51.82 -33.27
C ARG A 300 53.59 -52.45 -31.93
N GLY A 301 54.22 -51.66 -31.05
CA GLY A 301 54.49 -52.00 -29.65
C GLY A 301 54.22 -50.78 -28.77
N ALA A 302 53.54 -51.01 -27.64
CA ALA A 302 52.92 -50.00 -26.81
C ALA A 302 53.89 -49.00 -26.14
N ALA A 303 53.35 -47.80 -25.92
CA ALA A 303 53.62 -46.91 -24.79
C ALA A 303 55.08 -46.55 -24.48
N THR A 304 55.62 -45.57 -25.22
CA THR A 304 56.45 -44.46 -24.68
C THR A 304 56.83 -43.54 -25.85
N PRO A 305 56.60 -42.21 -25.78
CA PRO A 305 57.06 -41.33 -26.85
C PRO A 305 58.58 -41.26 -26.77
N HIS A 306 59.26 -41.94 -27.70
CA HIS A 306 60.71 -41.89 -27.81
C HIS A 306 61.12 -40.46 -28.19
N ILE A 307 61.77 -39.78 -27.25
CA ILE A 307 62.40 -38.45 -27.36
C ILE A 307 63.64 -38.57 -28.29
N GLY A 308 63.44 -39.01 -29.52
CA GLY A 308 64.48 -39.13 -30.56
C GLY A 308 64.41 -38.01 -31.61
N GLY A 309 63.31 -37.24 -31.66
CA GLY A 309 63.10 -36.06 -32.51
C GLY A 309 63.22 -34.73 -31.75
N GLY A 310 64.02 -34.69 -30.68
CA GLY A 310 63.95 -33.68 -29.61
C GLY A 310 64.20 -32.23 -30.01
N ALA A 311 64.94 -31.95 -31.09
CA ALA A 311 65.17 -30.57 -31.53
C ALA A 311 63.97 -29.97 -32.27
N LYS A 312 63.41 -30.70 -33.25
CA LYS A 312 62.26 -30.24 -34.05
C LYS A 312 60.96 -30.20 -33.24
N ALA A 313 60.74 -31.18 -32.36
CA ALA A 313 59.58 -31.16 -31.46
C ALA A 313 59.64 -30.00 -30.45
N ARG A 314 60.84 -29.67 -29.96
CA ARG A 314 61.08 -28.51 -29.08
C ARG A 314 60.87 -27.18 -29.81
N GLU A 315 61.36 -27.07 -31.05
CA GLU A 315 61.14 -25.87 -31.88
C GLU A 315 59.65 -25.68 -32.20
N ALA A 316 58.93 -26.75 -32.54
CA ALA A 316 57.49 -26.73 -32.74
C ALA A 316 56.71 -26.34 -31.47
N LEU A 317 57.14 -26.82 -30.30
CA LEU A 317 56.56 -26.41 -29.01
C LEU A 317 56.78 -24.92 -28.76
N TRP A 318 57.99 -24.40 -28.95
CA TRP A 318 58.29 -22.98 -28.77
C TRP A 318 57.49 -22.10 -29.71
N HIS A 319 57.34 -22.50 -30.98
CA HIS A 319 56.49 -21.79 -31.93
C HIS A 319 55.01 -21.79 -31.50
N ARG A 320 54.49 -22.92 -31.00
CA ARG A 320 53.11 -22.99 -30.48
C ARG A 320 52.92 -22.13 -29.23
N LEU A 321 53.91 -22.12 -28.33
CA LEU A 321 53.89 -21.26 -27.14
C LEU A 321 53.99 -19.78 -27.51
N GLY A 322 54.82 -19.43 -28.49
CA GLY A 322 54.90 -18.07 -29.05
C GLY A 322 53.53 -17.61 -29.56
N ASN A 323 52.89 -18.41 -30.42
CA ASN A 323 51.54 -18.13 -30.92
C ASN A 323 50.50 -18.03 -29.78
N CYS A 324 50.63 -18.85 -28.73
CA CYS A 324 49.78 -18.78 -27.55
C CYS A 324 49.97 -17.46 -26.79
N MET A 325 51.21 -17.01 -26.62
CA MET A 325 51.52 -15.75 -25.95
C MET A 325 50.99 -14.55 -26.74
N ASP A 326 51.10 -14.57 -28.08
CA ASP A 326 50.53 -13.53 -28.94
C ASP A 326 49.00 -13.47 -28.82
N GLN A 327 48.35 -14.64 -28.78
CA GLN A 327 46.90 -14.76 -28.57
C GLN A 327 46.48 -14.26 -27.18
N LEU A 328 47.21 -14.64 -26.12
CA LEU A 328 46.94 -14.16 -24.76
C LEU A 328 47.14 -12.65 -24.64
N HIS A 329 48.17 -12.10 -25.28
CA HIS A 329 48.40 -10.66 -25.33
C HIS A 329 47.25 -9.94 -26.03
N SER A 330 46.80 -10.43 -27.19
CA SER A 330 45.64 -9.88 -27.91
C SER A 330 44.36 -9.90 -27.06
N ILE A 331 44.10 -11.00 -26.36
CA ILE A 331 42.97 -11.15 -25.45
C ILE A 331 43.04 -10.14 -24.30
N ALA A 332 44.23 -9.99 -23.68
CA ALA A 332 44.43 -9.04 -22.59
C ALA A 332 44.19 -7.59 -23.03
N VAL A 333 44.68 -7.22 -24.22
CA VAL A 333 44.45 -5.89 -24.81
C VAL A 333 42.97 -5.64 -25.07
N ALA A 334 42.23 -6.63 -25.57
CA ALA A 334 40.79 -6.52 -25.79
C ALA A 334 40.01 -6.32 -24.48
N VAL A 335 40.28 -7.13 -23.45
CA VAL A 335 39.64 -7.02 -22.13
C VAL A 335 39.98 -5.68 -21.47
N TRP A 336 41.23 -5.24 -21.58
CA TRP A 336 41.64 -3.92 -21.11
C TRP A 336 40.89 -2.79 -21.84
N HIS A 337 40.75 -2.90 -23.16
CA HIS A 337 40.01 -1.92 -23.94
C HIS A 337 38.56 -1.79 -23.45
N LEU A 338 37.87 -2.92 -23.22
CA LEU A 338 36.52 -2.93 -22.64
C LEU A 338 36.46 -2.19 -21.30
N GLN A 339 37.38 -2.50 -20.39
CA GLN A 339 37.47 -1.87 -19.07
C GLN A 339 37.68 -0.36 -19.20
N ARG A 340 38.59 0.06 -20.09
CA ARG A 340 38.89 1.48 -20.32
C ARG A 340 37.68 2.25 -20.84
N VAL A 341 36.87 1.64 -21.70
CA VAL A 341 35.63 2.26 -22.18
C VAL A 341 34.60 2.35 -21.06
N LEU A 342 34.42 1.26 -20.28
CA LEU A 342 33.51 1.24 -19.14
C LEU A 342 33.85 2.28 -18.07
N SER A 343 35.15 2.50 -17.78
CA SER A 343 35.59 3.44 -16.74
C SER A 343 35.48 4.92 -17.16
N LYS A 344 35.46 5.19 -18.46
CA LYS A 344 35.39 6.56 -19.01
C LYS A 344 34.00 6.96 -19.45
N LYS A 345 33.15 5.99 -19.84
CA LYS A 345 31.82 6.29 -20.37
C LYS A 345 30.84 6.58 -19.24
N ARG A 346 30.20 7.74 -19.34
CA ARG A 346 29.07 8.16 -18.51
C ARG A 346 27.80 8.10 -19.34
N ASP A 347 26.71 7.70 -18.71
CA ASP A 347 25.41 7.83 -19.33
C ASP A 347 25.11 9.32 -19.63
N PRO A 348 24.68 9.68 -20.84
CA PRO A 348 24.44 11.06 -21.22
C PRO A 348 23.28 11.73 -20.47
N PHE A 349 22.39 10.98 -19.81
CA PHE A 349 21.24 11.52 -19.10
C PHE A 349 21.38 11.43 -17.57
N THR A 350 21.84 10.30 -17.04
CA THR A 350 22.00 10.10 -15.59
C THR A 350 23.36 10.56 -15.09
N HIS A 351 24.34 10.77 -15.98
CA HIS A 351 25.74 11.06 -15.67
C HIS A 351 26.45 10.01 -14.80
N VAL A 352 25.80 8.87 -14.53
CA VAL A 352 26.35 7.74 -13.79
C VAL A 352 27.40 7.04 -14.66
N LEU A 353 28.50 6.62 -14.05
CA LEU A 353 29.51 5.81 -14.73
C LEU A 353 28.91 4.42 -14.98
N LEU A 354 29.02 3.92 -16.21
CA LEU A 354 28.59 2.55 -16.52
C LEU A 354 29.33 1.53 -15.63
N LEU A 355 30.55 1.87 -15.20
CA LEU A 355 31.36 1.07 -14.29
C LEU A 355 30.70 0.89 -12.90
N ASP A 356 30.05 1.93 -12.36
CA ASP A 356 29.45 1.87 -11.01
C ASP A 356 28.28 0.88 -10.97
N GLU A 357 27.51 0.79 -12.06
CA GLU A 357 26.45 -0.22 -12.20
C GLU A 357 26.96 -1.65 -12.31
N VAL A 358 28.16 -1.84 -12.87
CA VAL A 358 28.80 -3.16 -13.02
C VAL A 358 29.48 -3.60 -11.71
N ILE A 359 29.98 -2.65 -10.90
CA ILE A 359 30.78 -2.94 -9.69
C ILE A 359 29.93 -3.29 -8.46
N GLN A 360 28.65 -2.92 -8.39
CA GLN A 360 27.81 -3.06 -7.19
C GLN A 360 27.69 -4.48 -6.58
N VAL A 361 28.17 -5.56 -7.23
CA VAL A 361 27.97 -6.95 -6.75
C VAL A 361 29.28 -7.75 -6.53
N ARG A 362 30.47 -7.24 -6.88
CA ARG A 362 31.73 -8.00 -6.63
C ARG A 362 32.92 -7.12 -6.21
N PRO A 363 33.31 -7.13 -4.92
CA PRO A 363 34.59 -6.58 -4.46
C PRO A 363 35.81 -7.17 -5.17
N CYS A 364 35.71 -8.41 -5.69
CA CYS A 364 36.80 -9.07 -6.43
C CYS A 364 37.12 -8.44 -7.80
N PHE A 365 36.22 -7.66 -8.41
CA PHE A 365 36.54 -6.96 -9.64
C PHE A 365 37.57 -5.84 -9.36
N CYS A 366 37.47 -5.15 -8.21
CA CYS A 366 38.48 -4.16 -7.80
C CYS A 366 39.90 -4.77 -7.67
N CYS A 367 40.03 -6.00 -7.18
CA CYS A 367 41.36 -6.63 -6.98
C CYS A 367 42.09 -6.97 -8.28
N LEU A 368 41.37 -7.18 -9.38
CA LEU A 368 41.98 -7.43 -10.69
C LEU A 368 42.38 -6.15 -11.43
N PHE A 369 41.87 -4.99 -10.98
CA PHE A 369 41.77 -3.79 -11.80
C PHE A 369 42.22 -2.49 -11.10
N ALA A 370 42.71 -2.56 -9.86
CA ALA A 370 43.23 -1.42 -9.11
C ALA A 370 44.74 -1.24 -9.28
N SER A 371 45.18 -0.79 -10.46
CA SER A 371 46.44 -0.06 -10.66
C SER A 371 46.62 0.22 -12.15
N GLU A 372 46.55 1.49 -12.56
CA GLU A 372 46.89 1.94 -13.92
C GLU A 372 48.39 1.73 -14.28
N GLY A 373 49.20 1.14 -13.37
CA GLY A 373 50.65 1.02 -13.50
C GLY A 373 51.20 -0.35 -13.89
N ASP A 374 50.49 -1.46 -13.70
CA ASP A 374 51.12 -2.79 -13.79
C ASP A 374 50.38 -3.78 -14.71
N TYR A 375 50.22 -3.42 -15.98
CA TYR A 375 49.62 -4.29 -17.01
C TYR A 375 50.29 -5.65 -17.12
N VAL A 376 51.61 -5.70 -16.97
CA VAL A 376 52.38 -6.93 -17.09
C VAL A 376 52.10 -7.84 -15.89
N VAL A 377 51.94 -7.27 -14.69
CA VAL A 377 51.63 -8.02 -13.46
C VAL A 377 50.18 -8.47 -13.43
N ALA A 378 49.25 -7.68 -13.97
CA ALA A 378 47.85 -8.08 -14.12
C ALA A 378 47.67 -9.16 -15.20
N CYS A 379 48.38 -9.07 -16.33
CA CYS A 379 48.41 -10.14 -17.34
C CYS A 379 49.03 -11.42 -16.78
N LEU A 380 50.16 -11.32 -16.07
CA LEU A 380 50.77 -12.46 -15.38
C LEU A 380 49.86 -13.01 -14.28
N GLY A 381 49.16 -12.17 -13.52
CA GLY A 381 48.21 -12.59 -12.47
C GLY A 381 46.95 -13.26 -13.03
N PHE A 382 46.43 -12.80 -14.17
CA PHE A 382 45.32 -13.43 -14.88
C PHE A 382 45.71 -14.77 -15.47
N ILE A 383 46.89 -14.84 -16.11
CA ILE A 383 47.49 -16.07 -16.62
C ILE A 383 47.75 -17.04 -15.45
N TYR A 384 48.33 -16.59 -14.34
CA TYR A 384 48.65 -17.39 -13.16
C TYR A 384 47.40 -17.89 -12.42
N ALA A 385 46.36 -17.06 -12.28
CA ALA A 385 45.10 -17.43 -11.62
C ALA A 385 44.21 -18.36 -12.46
N HIS A 386 44.40 -18.43 -13.79
CA HIS A 386 43.63 -19.32 -14.68
C HIS A 386 44.42 -20.54 -15.18
N LEU A 387 45.76 -20.52 -15.15
CA LEU A 387 46.60 -21.71 -15.37
C LEU A 387 46.76 -22.60 -14.12
N HIS A 388 46.33 -22.15 -12.94
CA HIS A 388 46.38 -22.93 -11.71
C HIS A 388 44.99 -23.39 -11.21
N PRO A 389 44.20 -24.18 -11.96
CA PRO A 389 42.97 -24.76 -11.45
C PRO A 389 43.26 -26.07 -10.71
N LEU A 390 44.10 -26.05 -9.67
CA LEU A 390 44.12 -27.10 -8.64
C LEU A 390 44.49 -26.46 -7.30
N HIS A 391 43.59 -26.63 -6.31
CA HIS A 391 43.73 -26.28 -4.90
C HIS A 391 43.29 -24.86 -4.44
N ASN A 392 42.04 -24.84 -3.95
CA ASN A 392 41.58 -24.14 -2.75
C ASN A 392 41.42 -22.60 -2.79
N THR A 393 40.30 -22.16 -3.35
CA THR A 393 39.70 -20.83 -3.17
C THR A 393 39.21 -20.61 -1.74
N ARG A 394 40.12 -20.38 -0.79
CA ARG A 394 39.70 -19.87 0.54
C ARG A 394 40.63 -18.94 1.32
N ASN A 395 41.87 -18.65 0.89
CA ASN A 395 42.84 -17.97 1.79
C ASN A 395 43.63 -16.77 1.23
N TYR A 396 43.17 -16.05 0.20
CA TYR A 396 43.90 -14.88 -0.31
C TYR A 396 43.24 -13.52 -0.05
N CYS A 397 42.32 -13.42 0.91
CA CYS A 397 41.75 -12.13 1.37
C CYS A 397 42.38 -11.59 2.68
N LEU A 398 43.46 -12.18 3.21
CA LEU A 398 44.04 -11.79 4.51
C LEU A 398 45.51 -11.34 4.46
N SER A 399 45.98 -10.77 3.35
CA SER A 399 47.36 -10.22 3.31
C SER A 399 47.46 -8.85 2.65
N SER A 400 46.53 -7.97 2.99
CA SER A 400 46.65 -6.51 2.77
C SER A 400 46.38 -5.73 4.06
N GLU A 401 46.81 -6.27 5.20
CA GLU A 401 46.95 -5.56 6.47
C GLU A 401 48.35 -5.84 7.01
N TYR A 402 49.38 -5.28 6.38
CA TYR A 402 50.67 -5.00 7.02
C TYR A 402 51.43 -4.03 6.12
N GLY A 403 51.12 -2.75 6.31
CA GLY A 403 51.74 -1.63 5.62
C GLY A 403 51.61 -0.34 6.42
N ASP A 404 51.67 -0.45 7.75
CA ASP A 404 52.00 0.67 8.64
C ASP A 404 53.44 0.47 9.12
N ARG A 405 54.36 1.20 8.48
CA ARG A 405 55.56 1.81 9.08
C ARG A 405 56.29 2.69 8.08
#